data_AF-A0A923YVJ5-F1
#
_entry.id   AF-A0A923YVJ5-F1
#
_cell.length_a   1.000
_cell.length_b   1.000
_cell.length_c   1.000
_cell.angle_alpha   90.00
_cell.angle_beta   90.00
_cell.angle_gamma   90.00
#
_symmetry.space_group_name_H-M   'P 1'
#
loop_
_entity.id
_entity.type
_entity.pdbx_description
1 polymer ?
#
loop_
_entity_poly.entity_id
_entity_poly.type
_entity_poly.pdbx_seq_one_letter_code
_entity_poly.pdbx_strand_id
1 'polypeptide(L)'
;MATNRDTLDRQMRAAAAAGKYELAAKYRDELRALTDADAARAAGNLYRQQPGAMGLGSSAQAVEPPPGWVPPKRPDPMTTNRSKPRRR
;
A
#
# COMPACT_ATOMS: atom_id res chain seq x y z
N MET A 1 -30.53 -6.37 -4.45
CA MET A 1 -29.73 -6.89 -5.57
C MET A 1 -28.75 -7.89 -4.99
N ALA A 2 -28.78 -9.16 -5.39
CA ALA A 2 -27.83 -10.14 -4.85
C ALA A 2 -26.41 -9.71 -5.24
N THR A 3 -25.58 -9.41 -4.25
CA THR A 3 -24.18 -9.07 -4.44
C THR A 3 -23.48 -10.25 -5.11
N ASN A 4 -22.59 -10.01 -6.07
CA ASN A 4 -21.90 -11.05 -6.85
C ASN A 4 -21.22 -12.14 -5.97
N ARG A 5 -20.88 -11.78 -4.73
CA ARG A 5 -20.35 -12.68 -3.70
C ARG A 5 -21.38 -13.68 -3.18
N ASP A 6 -22.62 -13.26 -2.92
CA ASP A 6 -23.69 -14.13 -2.41
C ASP A 6 -24.11 -15.15 -3.47
N THR A 7 -24.05 -14.78 -4.75
CA THR A 7 -24.31 -15.69 -5.86
C THR A 7 -23.26 -16.78 -5.95
N LEU A 8 -21.97 -16.42 -5.81
CA LEU A 8 -20.87 -17.40 -5.79
C LEU A 8 -20.95 -18.34 -4.58
N ASP A 9 -21.30 -17.85 -3.39
CA ASP A 9 -21.44 -18.69 -2.19
C ASP A 9 -22.58 -19.71 -2.35
N ARG A 10 -23.72 -19.30 -2.94
CA ARG A 10 -24.83 -20.22 -3.24
C ARG A 10 -24.43 -21.27 -4.27
N GLN A 11 -23.71 -20.88 -5.32
CA GLN A 11 -23.23 -21.81 -6.36
C GLN A 11 -22.21 -22.81 -5.82
N MET A 12 -21.29 -22.36 -4.96
CA MET A 12 -20.34 -23.24 -4.26
C MET A 12 -21.06 -24.29 -3.42
N ARG A 13 -22.03 -23.88 -2.59
CA ARG A 13 -22.81 -24.79 -1.75
C ARG A 13 -23.65 -25.78 -2.56
N ALA A 14 -24.26 -25.32 -3.65
CA ALA A 14 -25.02 -26.18 -4.56
C ALA A 14 -24.10 -27.22 -5.26
N ALA A 15 -22.91 -26.81 -5.68
CA ALA A 15 -21.93 -27.72 -6.28
C ALA A 15 -21.42 -28.76 -5.28
N ALA A 16 -21.17 -28.37 -4.03
CA ALA A 16 -20.78 -29.28 -2.95
C ALA A 16 -21.90 -30.30 -2.63
N ALA A 17 -23.14 -29.85 -2.55
CA ALA A 17 -24.30 -30.73 -2.34
C ALA A 17 -24.51 -31.72 -3.49
N ALA A 18 -24.16 -31.35 -4.72
CA ALA A 18 -24.19 -32.21 -5.89
C ALA A 18 -22.95 -33.10 -6.05
N GLY A 19 -22.00 -33.08 -5.10
CA GLY A 19 -20.75 -33.86 -5.15
C GLY A 19 -19.73 -33.37 -6.18
N LYS A 20 -19.91 -32.18 -6.74
CA LYS A 20 -19.03 -31.58 -7.76
C LYS A 20 -17.93 -30.74 -7.10
N TYR A 21 -17.01 -31.40 -6.40
CA TYR A 21 -15.99 -30.73 -5.59
C TYR A 21 -15.03 -29.85 -6.40
N GLU A 22 -14.69 -30.24 -7.63
CA GLU A 22 -13.86 -29.42 -8.53
C GLU A 22 -14.52 -28.07 -8.85
N LEU A 23 -15.83 -28.05 -9.08
CA LEU A 23 -16.56 -26.81 -9.30
C LEU A 23 -16.67 -25.99 -8.01
N ALA A 24 -16.91 -26.64 -6.87
CA ALA A 24 -16.91 -25.96 -5.58
C ALA A 24 -15.55 -25.33 -5.25
N ALA A 25 -14.44 -25.98 -5.60
CA ALA A 25 -13.09 -25.44 -5.44
C ALA A 25 -12.88 -24.19 -6.30
N LYS A 26 -13.32 -24.20 -7.57
CA LYS A 26 -13.25 -23.01 -8.45
C LYS A 26 -14.01 -21.82 -7.85
N TYR A 27 -15.26 -22.04 -7.41
CA TYR A 27 -16.06 -20.97 -6.79
C TYR A 27 -15.44 -20.44 -5.49
N ARG A 28 -14.81 -21.31 -4.69
CA ARG A 28 -14.06 -20.91 -3.48
C ARG A 28 -12.85 -20.04 -3.84
N ASP A 29 -12.12 -20.40 -4.89
CA ASP A 29 -10.93 -19.66 -5.31
C ASP A 29 -11.31 -18.28 -5.87
N GLU A 30 -12.42 -18.18 -6.61
CA GLU A 30 -13.01 -16.91 -7.04
C GLU A 30 -13.48 -16.04 -5.85
N LEU A 31 -14.12 -16.64 -4.85
CA LEU A 31 -14.50 -15.94 -3.61
C LEU A 31 -13.28 -15.42 -2.84
N ARG A 32 -12.18 -16.19 -2.81
CA ARG A 32 -10.91 -15.75 -2.21
C ARG A 32 -10.33 -14.56 -2.96
N ALA A 33 -10.25 -14.63 -4.29
CA ALA A 33 -9.73 -13.54 -5.10
C ALA A 33 -10.52 -12.23 -4.89
N LEU A 34 -11.85 -12.30 -4.77
CA LEU A 34 -12.68 -11.15 -4.43
C LEU A 34 -12.40 -10.63 -3.01
N THR A 35 -12.22 -11.52 -2.04
CA THR A 35 -11.87 -11.13 -0.66
C THR A 35 -10.52 -10.44 -0.59
N ASP A 36 -9.54 -10.94 -1.31
CA ASP A 36 -8.19 -10.37 -1.34
C ASP A 36 -8.19 -9.01 -2.05
N ALA A 37 -8.98 -8.87 -3.12
CA ALA A 37 -9.19 -7.59 -3.80
C ALA A 37 -9.94 -6.59 -2.91
N ASP A 38 -10.98 -7.03 -2.20
CA ASP A 38 -11.71 -6.19 -1.24
C ASP A 38 -10.82 -5.81 -0.06
N ALA A 39 -9.99 -6.73 0.45
CA ALA A 39 -9.02 -6.47 1.50
C ALA A 39 -7.94 -5.49 1.03
N ALA A 40 -7.41 -5.64 -0.19
CA ALA A 40 -6.47 -4.70 -0.78
C ALA A 40 -7.09 -3.31 -1.00
N ARG A 41 -8.37 -3.25 -1.38
CA ARG A 41 -9.11 -2.00 -1.56
C ARG A 41 -9.48 -1.34 -0.24
N ALA A 42 -9.84 -2.12 0.78
CA ALA A 42 -10.17 -1.66 2.12
C ALA A 42 -8.92 -1.25 2.92
N ALA A 43 -7.79 -1.93 2.69
CA ALA A 43 -6.48 -1.60 3.27
C ALA A 43 -5.83 -0.38 2.62
N GLY A 44 -6.61 0.65 2.28
CA GLY A 44 -6.13 1.88 1.62
C GLY A 44 -4.72 2.28 2.05
N ASN A 45 -3.81 2.35 1.08
CA ASN A 45 -2.40 2.70 1.21
C ASN A 45 -1.51 1.81 2.10
N LEU A 46 -1.97 0.65 2.59
CA LEU A 46 -1.11 -0.30 3.31
C LEU A 46 -0.46 -1.30 2.34
N TYR A 47 0.70 -0.92 1.81
CA TYR A 47 1.56 -1.80 1.00
C TYR A 47 2.61 -2.49 1.88
N ARG A 48 3.05 -3.69 1.47
CA ARG A 48 4.19 -4.36 2.11
C ARG A 48 5.44 -3.50 1.92
N GLN A 49 6.07 -3.11 3.03
CA GLN A 49 7.31 -2.33 3.04
C GLN A 49 8.44 -3.08 2.33
N GLN A 50 9.17 -2.38 1.45
CA GLN A 50 10.33 -2.92 0.75
C GLN A 50 11.61 -2.67 1.57
N PRO A 51 12.51 -3.65 1.70
CA PRO A 51 13.79 -3.45 2.38
C PRO A 51 14.59 -2.31 1.73
N GLY A 52 15.07 -1.36 2.54
CA GLY A 52 15.87 -0.22 2.07
C GLY A 52 15.15 1.13 2.01
N ALA A 53 13.83 1.19 2.29
CA ALA A 53 13.04 2.42 2.26
C ALA A 53 12.71 3.03 3.65
N MET A 54 13.34 2.57 4.73
CA MET A 54 12.83 2.82 6.09
C MET A 54 13.50 3.99 6.81
N GLY A 55 12.74 5.07 7.06
CA GLY A 55 12.81 5.82 8.32
C GLY A 55 11.96 5.10 9.37
N LEU A 56 12.40 5.06 10.64
CA LEU A 56 11.76 4.31 11.72
C LEU A 56 10.25 4.61 11.83
N GLY A 57 9.40 3.63 11.53
CA GLY A 57 8.03 3.52 12.07
C GLY A 57 6.93 4.40 11.48
N SER A 58 7.16 5.23 10.47
CA SER A 58 6.11 6.06 9.85
C SER A 58 5.95 5.76 8.36
N SER A 59 4.74 5.41 7.92
CA SER A 59 4.38 5.23 6.49
C SER A 59 4.39 6.53 5.68
N ALA A 60 4.69 7.67 6.30
CA ALA A 60 4.80 8.96 5.62
C ALA A 60 6.21 9.10 5.03
N GLN A 61 6.29 9.13 3.70
CA GLN A 61 7.52 9.33 2.94
C GLN A 61 8.17 10.70 3.17
N ALA A 62 7.39 11.69 3.61
CA ALA A 62 7.84 13.04 3.94
C ALA A 62 6.83 13.69 4.91
N VAL A 63 7.31 14.57 5.78
CA VAL A 63 6.45 15.51 6.51
C VAL A 63 6.00 16.56 5.49
N GLU A 64 4.77 16.45 4.98
CA GLU A 64 4.13 17.52 4.22
C GLU A 64 3.96 18.73 5.15
N PRO A 65 4.63 19.86 4.89
CA PRO A 65 4.46 21.04 5.70
C PRO A 65 3.05 21.63 5.47
N PRO A 66 2.44 22.27 6.49
CA PRO A 66 1.09 22.82 6.35
C PRO A 66 1.04 23.92 5.27
N PRO A 67 -0.14 24.18 4.67
CA PRO A 67 -0.30 25.25 3.69
C PRO A 67 0.21 26.59 4.21
N GLY A 68 1.13 27.23 3.48
CA GLY A 68 1.73 28.51 3.84
C GLY A 68 2.98 28.43 4.73
N TRP A 69 3.49 27.24 5.03
CA TRP A 69 4.74 27.10 5.76
C TRP A 69 5.95 27.48 4.89
N VAL A 70 6.82 28.32 5.41
CA VAL A 70 8.08 28.73 4.77
C VAL A 70 9.24 28.24 5.65
N PRO A 71 10.20 27.45 5.11
CA PRO A 71 11.36 27.02 5.85
C PRO A 71 12.22 28.22 6.29
N PRO A 72 12.81 28.19 7.51
CA PRO A 72 13.69 29.25 7.94
C PRO A 72 14.96 29.30 7.07
N LYS A 73 15.53 30.49 6.92
CA LYS A 73 16.82 30.68 6.22
C LYS A 73 17.90 29.86 6.93
N ARG A 74 18.72 29.14 6.15
CA ARG A 74 19.88 28.42 6.69
C ARG A 74 20.76 29.39 7.48
N PRO A 75 21.16 29.07 8.72
CA PRO A 75 22.10 29.89 9.46
C PRO A 75 23.41 30.02 8.66
N ASP A 76 24.07 31.17 8.82
CA ASP A 76 25.41 31.33 8.27
C ASP A 76 26.28 30.19 8.82
N PRO A 77 26.97 29.41 7.97
CA PRO A 77 27.81 28.31 8.44
C PRO A 77 28.90 28.74 9.43
N MET A 78 29.13 30.04 9.68
CA MET A 78 30.18 30.58 10.55
C MET A 78 31.57 30.02 10.21
N THR A 79 31.70 29.39 9.03
CA THR A 79 32.95 28.86 8.52
C THR A 79 33.51 29.89 7.56
N THR A 80 34.67 30.45 7.90
CA THR A 80 35.40 31.33 7.01
C THR A 80 35.79 30.53 5.77
N ASN A 81 35.30 30.97 4.61
CA ASN A 81 35.52 30.37 3.30
C ASN A 81 37.02 30.39 2.95
N ARG A 82 37.80 29.40 3.41
CA ARG A 82 39.21 29.23 3.02
C ARG A 82 39.27 28.63 1.61
N SER A 83 38.80 29.37 0.62
CA SER A 83 39.04 29.04 -0.79
C SER A 83 40.54 29.14 -1.05
N LYS A 84 41.23 28.00 -1.17
CA LYS A 84 42.62 27.93 -1.63
C LYS A 84 42.65 28.49 -3.06
N PRO A 85 43.44 29.53 -3.38
CA PRO A 85 43.46 30.07 -4.73
C PRO A 85 43.92 29.00 -5.71
N ARG A 86 43.07 28.70 -6.71
CA ARG A 86 43.45 27.89 -7.87
C ARG A 86 44.58 28.63 -8.57
N ARG A 87 45.81 28.12 -8.46
CA ARG A 87 46.92 28.59 -9.30
C ARG A 87 46.54 28.33 -10.76
N ARG A 88 46.64 29.39 -11.57
CA ARG A 88 46.53 29.34 -13.04
C ARG A 88 47.67 28.53 -13.62
#